data_AF-A0A960VQJ6-F1
#
_entry.id   AF-A0A960VQJ6-F1
#
_cell.length_a   1.000
_cell.length_b   1.000
_cell.length_c   1.000
_cell.angle_alpha   90.00
_cell.angle_beta   90.00
_cell.angle_gamma   90.00
#
_symmetry.space_group_name_H-M   'P 1'
#
loop_
_entity.id
_entity.type
_entity.pdbx_description
1 polymer ?
#
loop_
_entity_poly.entity_id
_entity_poly.type
_entity_poly.pdbx_seq_one_letter_code
_entity_poly.pdbx_strand_id
1 'polypeptide(L)'
;MRTWLIPGIIAALCGMATTLQAKQDRPLALVYEFEDQWTGSAEASQLLEEAGFEVASLPLDQSPFSFDADLIVIGSFACEHPGYADYMQAYAADLYNYVDHGHLLLQFTQADQLEENPPFLPTTQGARRADDEFAEAIVLSAEHPMVQGLDTENGTVSFSRDRTVWECFRFQAGFEVLLAADEHAQFPALMEGAYGQGRILLAAMALDKANLGHASDEVQDANYETVRRQFFANLYKHTIDVNNLDTAPLAITPSPRTVEDYVPGSWTLAVLPDTQVYSLRYPGEYLAQAAWIVNNASRLDIRYVLHEGDIVNNNTPAEWFNAREAHRLLDGKVPYIMAPGNHDYGPSGDASTRDTLFNDYFEFELASALPGFGGSFEDGKLDNTYHLFSAGNTDWLILALEWAPWDAVVDWAANVMESNPGRRGIVVTHSFMYNDDTRTDHTKPEGTENYNPHDYRTPGSINDGQQLWDKLVRSHDIPLVLSGHILGDGTGYRVDLNDFGTPVHQMLANYQMRELGGECYLRLLEFRPDGSVQVKSYSPLYDTYLLTPDQQYSFELK
;
A
#
# COMPACT_ATOMS: atom_id res chain seq x y z
N MET A 1 -18.67 32.63 63.65
CA MET A 1 -19.12 32.37 65.04
C MET A 1 -20.08 31.19 65.00
N ARG A 2 -19.93 30.18 65.88
CA ARG A 2 -20.85 29.04 66.10
C ARG A 2 -20.91 28.07 64.88
N THR A 3 -20.67 26.75 64.88
CA THR A 3 -20.88 25.60 65.83
C THR A 3 -22.36 25.41 66.22
N TRP A 4 -22.97 24.22 66.23
CA TRP A 4 -22.61 22.88 66.77
C TRP A 4 -22.87 21.75 65.71
N LEU A 5 -22.33 20.50 65.69
CA LEU A 5 -21.90 19.47 66.69
C LEU A 5 -23.08 18.68 67.33
N ILE A 6 -23.20 17.35 67.53
CA ILE A 6 -22.46 16.03 67.41
C ILE A 6 -23.55 14.88 67.61
N PRO A 7 -23.44 13.53 67.33
CA PRO A 7 -22.45 12.62 66.68
C PRO A 7 -23.01 11.78 65.47
N GLY A 8 -22.33 10.68 65.08
CA GLY A 8 -22.71 9.72 64.00
C GLY A 8 -23.35 8.36 64.40
N ILE A 9 -23.20 7.33 63.56
CA ILE A 9 -23.42 5.89 63.82
C ILE A 9 -22.30 5.10 63.11
N ILE A 10 -21.74 4.09 63.77
CA ILE A 10 -20.88 3.04 63.17
C ILE A 10 -21.44 1.70 63.62
N ALA A 11 -21.97 0.90 62.69
CA ALA A 11 -22.08 -0.57 62.74
C ALA A 11 -22.89 -1.11 61.55
N ALA A 12 -22.78 -2.42 61.31
CA ALA A 12 -23.70 -3.25 60.54
C ALA A 12 -23.88 -2.92 59.04
N LEU A 13 -22.91 -3.33 58.22
CA LEU A 13 -23.20 -4.00 56.93
C LEU A 13 -22.09 -4.98 56.47
N CYS A 14 -21.40 -5.64 57.41
CA CYS A 14 -20.68 -6.87 57.09
C CYS A 14 -21.71 -8.00 56.92
N GLY A 15 -22.14 -8.29 55.69
CA GLY A 15 -23.20 -9.30 55.51
C GLY A 15 -23.81 -9.45 54.13
N MET A 16 -23.09 -9.18 53.03
CA MET A 16 -23.38 -9.74 51.70
C MET A 16 -22.18 -9.55 50.77
N ALA A 17 -21.14 -10.35 50.99
CA ALA A 17 -20.24 -10.69 49.89
C ALA A 17 -21.02 -11.65 48.99
N THR A 18 -21.70 -11.11 47.97
CA THR A 18 -22.22 -11.94 46.88
C THR A 18 -21.02 -12.51 46.14
N THR A 19 -20.66 -13.75 46.47
CA THR A 19 -19.84 -14.57 45.59
C THR A 19 -20.57 -14.65 44.25
N LEU A 20 -20.09 -13.91 43.26
CA LEU A 20 -20.29 -14.26 41.86
C LEU A 20 -19.62 -15.62 41.68
N GLN A 21 -20.40 -16.67 41.92
CA GLN A 21 -20.03 -18.03 41.60
C GLN A 21 -20.07 -18.09 40.08
N ALA A 22 -18.90 -17.92 39.46
CA ALA A 22 -18.74 -17.94 38.02
C ALA A 22 -19.44 -19.18 37.47
N LYS A 23 -20.38 -18.94 36.55
CA LYS A 23 -21.17 -19.98 35.92
C LYS A 23 -20.21 -20.70 34.97
N GLN A 24 -19.74 -21.89 35.34
CA GLN A 24 -18.97 -22.76 34.43
C GLN A 24 -19.93 -23.41 33.42
N ASP A 25 -20.56 -22.56 32.62
CA ASP A 25 -20.98 -22.94 31.29
C ASP A 25 -19.73 -22.98 30.40
N ARG A 26 -19.81 -23.69 29.27
CA ARG A 26 -18.76 -23.68 28.26
C ARG A 26 -19.00 -22.48 27.33
N PRO A 27 -17.95 -21.86 26.78
CA PRO A 27 -18.13 -20.86 25.73
C PRO A 27 -18.91 -21.47 24.56
N LEU A 28 -19.91 -20.76 24.04
CA LEU A 28 -20.68 -21.16 22.86
C LEU A 28 -19.99 -20.66 21.58
N ALA A 29 -19.60 -21.58 20.71
CA ALA A 29 -19.12 -21.29 19.36
C ALA A 29 -20.23 -21.50 18.32
N LEU A 30 -20.45 -20.49 17.48
CA LEU A 30 -21.29 -20.59 16.28
C LEU A 30 -20.42 -20.75 15.03
N VAL A 31 -20.64 -21.83 14.29
CA VAL A 31 -19.75 -22.26 13.20
C VAL A 31 -20.45 -22.19 11.85
N TYR A 32 -19.86 -21.46 10.90
CA TYR A 32 -20.14 -21.54 9.48
C TYR A 32 -18.97 -22.26 8.80
N GLU A 33 -19.05 -23.59 8.75
CA GLU A 33 -18.09 -24.45 8.04
C GLU A 33 -18.70 -24.99 6.73
N PHE A 34 -17.84 -25.38 5.79
CA PHE A 34 -18.23 -25.86 4.46
C PHE A 34 -17.31 -27.01 4.01
N GLU A 35 -17.88 -28.08 3.45
CA GLU A 35 -17.13 -29.18 2.83
C GLU A 35 -16.81 -28.80 1.37
N ASP A 36 -15.65 -28.18 1.19
CA ASP A 36 -15.19 -27.68 -0.11
C ASP A 36 -14.63 -28.82 -1.01
N GLN A 37 -14.51 -28.57 -2.32
CA GLN A 37 -14.07 -29.57 -3.30
C GLN A 37 -12.55 -29.83 -3.34
N TRP A 38 -11.73 -29.02 -2.66
CA TRP A 38 -10.27 -29.03 -2.68
C TRP A 38 -9.73 -29.90 -1.54
N THR A 39 -10.27 -29.74 -0.33
CA THR A 39 -9.95 -30.48 0.89
C THR A 39 -10.94 -31.62 1.18
N GLY A 40 -12.19 -31.51 0.72
CA GLY A 40 -13.23 -32.51 0.98
C GLY A 40 -13.52 -32.71 2.48
N SER A 41 -13.43 -31.66 3.30
CA SER A 41 -13.63 -31.76 4.75
C SER A 41 -14.13 -30.47 5.41
N ALA A 42 -14.70 -30.63 6.60
CA ALA A 42 -15.02 -29.57 7.56
C ALA A 42 -14.99 -30.18 8.97
N GLU A 43 -14.02 -29.78 9.80
CA GLU A 43 -13.84 -30.31 11.16
C GLU A 43 -13.79 -29.20 12.23
N ALA A 44 -14.12 -27.94 11.89
CA ALA A 44 -14.13 -26.82 12.85
C ALA A 44 -15.01 -27.14 14.06
N SER A 45 -16.24 -27.60 13.83
CA SER A 45 -17.16 -27.97 14.92
C SER A 45 -16.60 -29.06 15.83
N GLN A 46 -15.99 -30.11 15.27
CA GLN A 46 -15.40 -31.19 16.06
C GLN A 46 -14.19 -30.72 16.88
N LEU A 47 -13.29 -29.94 16.29
CA LEU A 47 -12.09 -29.44 16.96
C LEU A 47 -12.44 -28.45 18.10
N LEU A 48 -13.53 -27.69 17.95
CA LEU A 48 -14.10 -26.86 19.02
C LEU A 48 -14.71 -27.70 20.16
N GLU A 49 -15.52 -28.73 19.86
CA GLU A 49 -16.04 -29.64 20.88
C GLU A 49 -14.90 -30.35 21.66
N GLU A 50 -13.85 -30.78 20.95
CA GLU A 50 -12.67 -31.43 21.53
C GLU A 50 -11.80 -30.47 22.36
N ALA A 51 -11.73 -29.18 21.99
CA ALA A 51 -11.09 -28.14 22.78
C ALA A 51 -11.88 -27.74 24.05
N GLY A 52 -13.21 -27.94 24.03
CA GLY A 52 -14.08 -27.84 25.20
C GLY A 52 -15.30 -26.90 25.06
N PHE A 53 -15.55 -26.33 23.89
CA PHE A 53 -16.70 -25.46 23.62
C PHE A 53 -18.05 -26.20 23.77
N GLU A 54 -19.14 -25.43 23.80
CA GLU A 54 -20.45 -25.86 23.27
C GLU A 54 -20.54 -25.34 21.83
N VAL A 55 -21.10 -26.11 20.90
CA VAL A 55 -21.02 -25.81 19.46
C VAL A 55 -22.38 -25.91 18.79
N ALA A 56 -22.68 -24.95 17.91
CA ALA A 56 -23.83 -25.01 17.01
C ALA A 56 -23.50 -24.37 15.65
N SER A 57 -24.25 -24.72 14.61
CA SER A 57 -24.11 -24.07 13.29
C SER A 57 -24.63 -22.63 13.33
N LEU A 58 -23.92 -21.70 12.68
CA LEU A 58 -24.34 -20.30 12.54
C LEU A 58 -25.61 -20.20 11.66
N PRO A 59 -26.74 -19.64 12.17
CA PRO A 59 -27.96 -19.52 11.37
C PRO A 59 -27.86 -18.41 10.32
N LEU A 60 -27.77 -18.79 9.04
CA LEU A 60 -27.54 -17.85 7.93
C LEU A 60 -28.78 -17.02 7.52
N ASP A 61 -29.94 -17.22 8.17
CA ASP A 61 -31.17 -16.46 7.92
C ASP A 61 -31.36 -15.27 8.88
N GLN A 62 -30.48 -15.10 9.86
CA GLN A 62 -30.59 -14.15 10.97
C GLN A 62 -29.27 -13.40 11.21
N SER A 63 -29.36 -12.22 11.82
CA SER A 63 -28.18 -11.42 12.17
C SER A 63 -27.34 -12.11 13.25
N PRO A 64 -26.00 -12.13 13.15
CA PRO A 64 -25.12 -12.69 14.18
C PRO A 64 -25.27 -11.96 15.53
N PHE A 65 -25.67 -10.68 15.50
CA PHE A 65 -25.95 -9.86 16.68
C PHE A 65 -27.19 -10.32 17.47
N SER A 66 -27.94 -11.30 16.97
CA SER A 66 -29.10 -11.88 17.69
C SER A 66 -28.76 -13.06 18.61
N PHE A 67 -27.50 -13.50 18.65
CA PHE A 67 -27.07 -14.68 19.41
C PHE A 67 -26.21 -14.32 20.63
N ASP A 68 -26.47 -15.02 21.74
CA ASP A 68 -25.70 -14.96 22.99
C ASP A 68 -24.54 -15.97 22.88
N ALA A 69 -23.54 -15.64 22.04
CA ALA A 69 -22.45 -16.54 21.64
C ALA A 69 -21.06 -15.95 21.96
N ASP A 70 -20.16 -16.80 22.45
CA ASP A 70 -18.82 -16.42 22.88
C ASP A 70 -17.83 -16.27 21.72
N LEU A 71 -18.01 -17.08 20.68
CA LEU A 71 -17.16 -17.16 19.49
C LEU A 71 -18.02 -17.34 18.22
N ILE A 72 -17.68 -16.65 17.14
CA ILE A 72 -18.13 -16.99 15.78
C ILE A 72 -16.92 -17.48 14.97
N VAL A 73 -17.06 -18.63 14.29
CA VAL A 73 -16.05 -19.18 13.38
C VAL A 73 -16.62 -19.25 11.96
N ILE A 74 -15.91 -18.64 11.02
CA ILE A 74 -16.08 -18.83 9.58
C ILE A 74 -14.96 -19.78 9.13
N GLY A 75 -15.32 -21.00 8.76
CA GLY A 75 -14.41 -22.06 8.34
C GLY A 75 -13.72 -21.77 7.00
N SER A 76 -12.71 -22.56 6.65
CA SER A 76 -11.98 -22.34 5.40
C SER A 76 -12.87 -22.65 4.19
N PHE A 77 -12.74 -21.81 3.15
CA PHE A 77 -13.50 -21.85 1.90
C PHE A 77 -15.03 -21.68 2.07
N ALA A 78 -15.49 -21.16 3.22
CA ALA A 78 -16.90 -20.80 3.43
C ALA A 78 -17.44 -19.83 2.36
N CYS A 79 -16.57 -19.01 1.75
CA CYS A 79 -16.85 -18.11 0.62
C CYS A 79 -17.51 -18.79 -0.60
N GLU A 80 -17.28 -20.10 -0.78
CA GLU A 80 -17.80 -20.88 -1.91
C GLU A 80 -19.20 -21.46 -1.63
N HIS A 81 -19.62 -21.52 -0.36
CA HIS A 81 -20.96 -21.97 -0.03
C HIS A 81 -21.99 -21.00 -0.62
N PRO A 82 -23.00 -21.46 -1.39
CA PRO A 82 -23.88 -20.57 -2.16
C PRO A 82 -24.65 -19.49 -1.37
N GLY A 83 -24.76 -19.62 -0.04
CA GLY A 83 -25.36 -18.61 0.83
C GLY A 83 -24.39 -17.53 1.36
N TYR A 84 -23.09 -17.62 1.09
CA TYR A 84 -22.08 -16.76 1.73
C TYR A 84 -22.21 -15.30 1.30
N ALA A 85 -22.28 -15.05 -0.01
CA ALA A 85 -22.41 -13.71 -0.56
C ALA A 85 -23.70 -13.01 -0.08
N ASP A 86 -24.81 -13.74 -0.04
CA ASP A 86 -26.10 -13.24 0.49
C ASP A 86 -25.99 -12.92 2.00
N TYR A 87 -25.36 -13.80 2.78
CA TYR A 87 -25.16 -13.60 4.22
C TYR A 87 -24.26 -12.38 4.52
N MET A 88 -23.14 -12.23 3.81
CA MET A 88 -22.24 -11.09 3.99
C MET A 88 -22.87 -9.79 3.48
N GLN A 89 -23.61 -9.80 2.37
CA GLN A 89 -24.37 -8.64 1.90
C GLN A 89 -25.43 -8.19 2.93
N ALA A 90 -26.02 -9.11 3.68
CA ALA A 90 -27.02 -8.80 4.71
C ALA A 90 -26.39 -8.38 6.05
N TYR A 91 -25.31 -9.02 6.49
CA TYR A 91 -24.88 -9.03 7.90
C TYR A 91 -23.39 -8.80 8.15
N ALA A 92 -22.56 -8.47 7.16
CA ALA A 92 -21.13 -8.23 7.39
C ALA A 92 -20.85 -7.08 8.40
N ALA A 93 -21.70 -6.06 8.45
CA ALA A 93 -21.60 -5.01 9.48
C ALA A 93 -21.97 -5.52 10.89
N ASP A 94 -22.89 -6.47 10.99
CA ASP A 94 -23.32 -7.04 12.27
C ASP A 94 -22.25 -7.96 12.88
N LEU A 95 -21.36 -8.54 12.05
CA LEU A 95 -20.21 -9.31 12.53
C LEU A 95 -19.20 -8.43 13.31
N TYR A 96 -18.87 -7.22 12.84
CA TYR A 96 -18.01 -6.33 13.65
C TYR A 96 -18.77 -5.66 14.81
N ASN A 97 -20.09 -5.44 14.69
CA ASN A 97 -20.91 -4.98 15.82
C ASN A 97 -20.98 -6.03 16.94
N TYR A 98 -21.02 -7.32 16.61
CA TYR A 98 -20.87 -8.42 17.55
C TYR A 98 -19.50 -8.35 18.26
N VAL A 99 -18.41 -8.12 17.53
CA VAL A 99 -17.07 -7.96 18.13
C VAL A 99 -16.98 -6.76 19.08
N ASP A 100 -17.60 -5.62 18.75
CA ASP A 100 -17.63 -4.42 19.62
C ASP A 100 -18.18 -4.71 21.04
N HIS A 101 -19.07 -5.70 21.16
CA HIS A 101 -19.69 -6.10 22.42
C HIS A 101 -18.81 -6.96 23.35
N GLY A 102 -17.57 -7.28 22.92
CA GLY A 102 -16.59 -7.99 23.75
C GLY A 102 -16.44 -9.48 23.41
N HIS A 103 -16.72 -9.85 22.16
CA HIS A 103 -16.67 -11.24 21.68
C HIS A 103 -15.53 -11.48 20.69
N LEU A 104 -15.26 -12.76 20.38
CA LEU A 104 -14.25 -13.17 19.40
C LEU A 104 -14.89 -13.61 18.08
N LEU A 105 -14.39 -13.07 16.96
CA LEU A 105 -14.67 -13.54 15.60
C LEU A 105 -13.40 -14.16 15.01
N LEU A 106 -13.50 -15.34 14.41
CA LEU A 106 -12.42 -16.00 13.68
C LEU A 106 -12.87 -16.29 12.23
N GLN A 107 -12.02 -15.95 11.25
CA GLN A 107 -12.15 -16.41 9.88
C GLN A 107 -10.86 -17.13 9.44
N PHE A 108 -10.99 -18.34 8.91
CA PHE A 108 -9.89 -19.08 8.27
C PHE A 108 -9.76 -18.72 6.77
N THR A 109 -8.90 -19.45 6.04
CA THR A 109 -8.58 -19.30 4.61
C THR A 109 -9.82 -19.17 3.73
N GLN A 110 -9.90 -18.16 2.86
CA GLN A 110 -10.95 -18.02 1.83
C GLN A 110 -10.26 -17.84 0.47
N ALA A 111 -10.86 -18.34 -0.62
CA ALA A 111 -10.34 -18.18 -1.97
C ALA A 111 -10.35 -16.70 -2.41
N ASP A 112 -9.19 -16.15 -2.80
CA ASP A 112 -9.06 -14.73 -3.14
C ASP A 112 -9.96 -14.30 -4.32
N GLN A 113 -10.27 -15.23 -5.22
CA GLN A 113 -11.14 -14.99 -6.39
C GLN A 113 -12.62 -14.76 -6.01
N LEU A 114 -13.02 -15.10 -4.78
CA LEU A 114 -14.37 -14.91 -4.24
C LEU A 114 -14.40 -13.93 -3.05
N GLU A 115 -13.34 -13.89 -2.25
CA GLU A 115 -13.18 -12.94 -1.15
C GLU A 115 -11.72 -12.46 -1.02
N GLU A 116 -11.28 -11.61 -1.95
CA GLU A 116 -9.99 -10.92 -1.86
C GLU A 116 -9.89 -10.07 -0.57
N ASN A 117 -10.99 -9.48 -0.08
CA ASN A 117 -11.03 -8.61 1.10
C ASN A 117 -12.17 -9.05 2.05
N PRO A 118 -11.91 -9.40 3.32
CA PRO A 118 -12.96 -9.82 4.24
C PRO A 118 -14.01 -8.72 4.48
N PRO A 119 -15.29 -8.91 4.12
CA PRO A 119 -16.28 -7.83 3.98
C PRO A 119 -16.79 -7.27 5.32
N PHE A 120 -16.48 -7.96 6.42
CA PHE A 120 -16.88 -7.62 7.79
C PHE A 120 -15.81 -6.86 8.57
N LEU A 121 -14.77 -6.34 7.92
CA LEU A 121 -13.78 -5.51 8.61
C LEU A 121 -14.34 -4.09 8.89
N PRO A 122 -14.24 -3.59 10.13
CA PRO A 122 -14.56 -2.20 10.44
C PRO A 122 -13.48 -1.27 9.89
N THR A 123 -13.77 0.03 9.73
CA THR A 123 -12.88 1.02 9.08
C THR A 123 -11.54 1.29 9.80
N THR A 124 -11.29 0.65 10.93
CA THR A 124 -10.00 0.66 11.65
C THR A 124 -9.09 -0.52 11.28
N GLN A 125 -9.61 -1.47 10.50
CA GLN A 125 -8.90 -2.65 10.01
C GLN A 125 -9.02 -2.77 8.49
N GLY A 126 -8.03 -3.40 7.88
CA GLY A 126 -8.07 -3.81 6.48
C GLY A 126 -7.22 -5.06 6.28
N ALA A 127 -7.61 -5.94 5.39
CA ALA A 127 -6.85 -7.13 5.03
C ALA A 127 -7.18 -7.54 3.59
N ARG A 128 -6.18 -8.00 2.83
CA ARG A 128 -6.37 -8.43 1.45
C ARG A 128 -5.56 -9.68 1.13
N ARG A 129 -6.22 -10.71 0.61
CA ARG A 129 -5.68 -12.04 0.27
C ARG A 129 -4.93 -12.04 -1.08
N ALA A 130 -4.22 -13.13 -1.35
CA ALA A 130 -3.58 -13.44 -2.62
C ALA A 130 -3.30 -14.96 -2.73
N ASP A 131 -3.32 -15.48 -3.97
CA ASP A 131 -2.96 -16.82 -4.45
C ASP A 131 -1.50 -17.28 -4.17
N ASP A 132 -0.81 -16.73 -3.17
CA ASP A 132 0.50 -17.23 -2.72
C ASP A 132 0.36 -18.29 -1.61
N GLU A 133 1.07 -19.41 -1.77
CA GLU A 133 1.15 -20.53 -0.83
C GLU A 133 2.58 -20.63 -0.26
N PHE A 134 2.72 -20.92 1.04
CA PHE A 134 4.02 -21.06 1.70
C PHE A 134 4.14 -22.28 2.63
N ALA A 135 5.31 -22.92 2.58
CA ALA A 135 5.69 -24.09 3.38
C ALA A 135 5.85 -23.82 4.89
N GLU A 136 6.10 -22.57 5.26
CA GLU A 136 6.60 -22.16 6.57
C GLU A 136 5.92 -20.86 7.03
N ALA A 137 5.68 -20.75 8.34
CA ALA A 137 5.15 -19.55 8.99
C ALA A 137 5.98 -19.20 10.23
N ILE A 138 6.76 -18.13 10.15
CA ILE A 138 7.62 -17.59 11.20
C ILE A 138 6.76 -16.95 12.30
N VAL A 139 7.07 -17.25 13.56
CA VAL A 139 6.40 -16.66 14.73
C VAL A 139 6.95 -15.25 14.99
N LEU A 140 6.11 -14.23 14.75
CA LEU A 140 6.47 -12.83 14.93
C LEU A 140 6.10 -12.29 16.33
N SER A 141 4.98 -12.74 16.91
CA SER A 141 4.56 -12.38 18.28
C SER A 141 4.56 -13.59 19.22
N ALA A 142 5.75 -14.04 19.60
CA ALA A 142 5.95 -15.30 20.34
C ALA A 142 5.25 -15.38 21.71
N GLU A 143 5.01 -14.25 22.38
CA GLU A 143 4.33 -14.20 23.68
C GLU A 143 2.78 -14.24 23.54
N HIS A 144 2.22 -14.16 22.33
CA HIS A 144 0.78 -14.06 22.12
C HIS A 144 0.05 -15.39 22.43
N PRO A 145 -1.09 -15.39 23.17
CA PRO A 145 -1.77 -16.62 23.60
C PRO A 145 -2.08 -17.63 22.49
N MET A 146 -2.41 -17.16 21.28
CA MET A 146 -2.73 -18.02 20.14
C MET A 146 -1.53 -18.86 19.64
N VAL A 147 -0.30 -18.37 19.72
CA VAL A 147 0.90 -19.11 19.24
C VAL A 147 1.60 -19.92 20.35
N GLN A 148 1.22 -19.72 21.61
CA GLN A 148 1.86 -20.37 22.76
C GLN A 148 1.73 -21.91 22.71
N GLY A 149 2.88 -22.57 22.66
CA GLY A 149 2.99 -24.03 22.66
C GLY A 149 2.67 -24.73 21.34
N LEU A 150 2.47 -23.99 20.22
CA LEU A 150 2.43 -24.59 18.89
C LEU A 150 3.74 -25.37 18.62
N ASP A 151 3.66 -26.41 17.79
CA ASP A 151 4.86 -27.15 17.39
C ASP A 151 5.67 -26.32 16.38
N THR A 152 6.90 -25.99 16.73
CA THR A 152 7.78 -25.09 15.95
C THR A 152 9.21 -25.60 15.93
N GLU A 153 9.84 -25.57 14.75
CA GLU A 153 11.30 -25.72 14.63
C GLU A 153 11.94 -24.34 14.41
N ASN A 154 12.92 -23.98 15.25
CA ASN A 154 13.67 -22.71 15.20
C ASN A 154 12.83 -21.39 15.24
N GLY A 155 11.55 -21.46 15.63
CA GLY A 155 10.62 -20.31 15.63
C GLY A 155 9.67 -20.28 14.43
N THR A 156 9.69 -21.32 13.60
CA THR A 156 8.80 -21.49 12.45
C THR A 156 7.79 -22.62 12.71
N VAL A 157 6.50 -22.35 12.46
CA VAL A 157 5.47 -23.38 12.29
C VAL A 157 5.57 -23.92 10.86
N SER A 158 5.58 -25.24 10.70
CA SER A 158 5.41 -25.91 9.40
C SER A 158 4.67 -27.22 9.61
N PHE A 159 3.73 -27.53 8.72
CA PHE A 159 2.96 -28.77 8.72
C PHE A 159 2.58 -29.26 7.31
N SER A 160 3.07 -28.58 6.28
CA SER A 160 2.90 -28.92 4.87
C SER A 160 4.04 -28.29 4.07
N ARG A 161 4.48 -29.02 3.04
CA ARG A 161 5.61 -28.62 2.17
C ARG A 161 5.34 -27.38 1.33
N ASP A 162 4.08 -27.03 1.12
CA ASP A 162 3.63 -25.92 0.28
C ASP A 162 2.49 -25.12 0.93
N ARG A 163 1.64 -25.73 1.76
CA ARG A 163 0.38 -25.14 2.25
C ARG A 163 0.28 -24.99 3.77
N THR A 164 1.39 -24.62 4.43
CA THR A 164 1.33 -24.15 5.83
C THR A 164 0.61 -22.79 5.91
N VAL A 165 0.87 -21.92 4.93
CA VAL A 165 0.11 -20.70 4.64
C VAL A 165 -0.56 -20.87 3.28
N TRP A 166 -1.85 -20.55 3.18
CA TRP A 166 -2.66 -20.76 1.97
C TRP A 166 -3.74 -19.68 1.85
N GLU A 167 -3.83 -19.03 0.69
CA GLU A 167 -4.57 -17.77 0.44
C GLU A 167 -4.09 -16.67 1.41
N CYS A 168 -2.77 -16.45 1.41
CA CYS A 168 -2.06 -15.55 2.33
C CYS A 168 -2.58 -14.11 2.20
N PHE A 169 -2.35 -13.27 3.22
CA PHE A 169 -2.59 -11.84 3.07
C PHE A 169 -1.37 -11.16 2.42
N ARG A 170 -1.60 -10.22 1.48
CA ARG A 170 -0.57 -9.30 0.94
C ARG A 170 -0.69 -7.86 1.44
N PHE A 171 -1.75 -7.59 2.21
CA PHE A 171 -1.96 -6.32 2.90
C PHE A 171 -2.69 -6.61 4.21
N GLN A 172 -2.28 -5.92 5.26
CA GLN A 172 -3.03 -5.80 6.51
C GLN A 172 -2.84 -4.41 7.10
N ALA A 173 -3.88 -3.88 7.74
CA ALA A 173 -3.81 -2.68 8.56
C ALA A 173 -4.65 -2.89 9.83
N GLY A 174 -4.15 -2.44 10.98
CA GLY A 174 -4.87 -2.52 12.26
C GLY A 174 -4.83 -3.90 12.93
N PHE A 175 -3.92 -4.80 12.52
CA PHE A 175 -3.70 -6.10 13.14
C PHE A 175 -2.31 -6.20 13.82
N GLU A 176 -2.21 -7.03 14.85
CA GLU A 176 -0.96 -7.67 15.28
C GLU A 176 -0.80 -8.97 14.50
N VAL A 177 0.26 -9.08 13.70
CA VAL A 177 0.58 -10.29 12.93
C VAL A 177 1.36 -11.24 13.85
N LEU A 178 0.76 -12.40 14.08
CA LEU A 178 1.27 -13.41 15.01
C LEU A 178 2.20 -14.39 14.29
N LEU A 179 1.81 -14.79 13.08
CA LEU A 179 2.55 -15.66 12.16
C LEU A 179 2.56 -15.03 10.75
N ALA A 180 3.68 -15.14 10.02
CA ALA A 180 3.79 -14.75 8.61
C ALA A 180 4.81 -15.64 7.87
N ALA A 181 4.78 -15.72 6.54
CA ALA A 181 5.77 -16.50 5.79
C ALA A 181 7.18 -15.87 5.74
N ASP A 182 7.34 -14.66 6.29
CA ASP A 182 8.56 -13.86 6.27
C ASP A 182 8.74 -13.06 7.57
N GLU A 183 9.97 -12.61 7.85
CA GLU A 183 10.32 -11.85 9.07
C GLU A 183 9.90 -10.36 9.05
N HIS A 184 9.23 -9.89 8.00
CA HIS A 184 8.76 -8.50 7.84
C HIS A 184 7.23 -8.39 7.77
N ALA A 185 6.50 -9.49 7.98
CA ALA A 185 5.05 -9.60 7.86
C ALA A 185 4.49 -9.22 6.47
N GLN A 186 5.25 -9.44 5.39
CA GLN A 186 4.81 -9.28 4.01
C GLN A 186 3.66 -10.23 3.64
N PHE A 187 3.68 -11.44 4.21
CA PHE A 187 2.69 -12.49 3.97
C PHE A 187 2.09 -13.02 5.28
N PRO A 188 1.20 -12.27 5.97
CA PRO A 188 0.57 -12.72 7.21
C PRO A 188 -0.21 -14.03 7.04
N ALA A 189 0.04 -14.95 7.97
CA ALA A 189 -0.58 -16.27 8.05
C ALA A 189 -1.61 -16.36 9.19
N LEU A 190 -1.36 -15.66 10.31
CA LEU A 190 -2.30 -15.53 11.42
C LEU A 190 -2.13 -14.14 12.04
N MET A 191 -3.22 -13.39 12.18
CA MET A 191 -3.20 -12.03 12.72
C MET A 191 -4.46 -11.67 13.50
N GLU A 192 -4.31 -10.83 14.52
CA GLU A 192 -5.38 -10.40 15.44
C GLU A 192 -5.61 -8.89 15.38
N GLY A 193 -6.87 -8.47 15.22
CA GLY A 193 -7.30 -7.08 15.25
C GLY A 193 -8.21 -6.82 16.46
N ALA A 194 -8.10 -5.63 17.07
CA ALA A 194 -8.98 -5.20 18.13
C ALA A 194 -10.00 -4.18 17.60
N TYR A 195 -11.28 -4.43 17.89
CA TYR A 195 -12.37 -3.52 17.61
C TYR A 195 -13.33 -3.47 18.80
N GLY A 196 -13.65 -2.26 19.25
CA GLY A 196 -14.44 -2.06 20.46
C GLY A 196 -13.81 -2.73 21.68
N GLN A 197 -14.51 -3.71 22.24
CA GLN A 197 -14.04 -4.52 23.38
C GLN A 197 -13.50 -5.90 22.97
N GLY A 198 -13.90 -6.44 21.81
CA GLY A 198 -13.60 -7.81 21.39
C GLY A 198 -12.35 -7.94 20.50
N ARG A 199 -12.33 -9.01 19.69
CA ARG A 199 -11.24 -9.34 18.76
C ARG A 199 -11.73 -9.95 17.44
N ILE A 200 -10.93 -9.73 16.38
CA ILE A 200 -11.04 -10.36 15.07
C ILE A 200 -9.74 -11.13 14.81
N LEU A 201 -9.80 -12.45 14.71
CA LEU A 201 -8.73 -13.28 14.20
C LEU A 201 -8.94 -13.56 12.71
N LEU A 202 -7.91 -13.29 11.91
CA LEU A 202 -7.84 -13.72 10.51
C LEU A 202 -6.70 -14.72 10.35
N ALA A 203 -6.99 -15.85 9.72
CA ALA A 203 -6.01 -16.86 9.36
C ALA A 203 -6.03 -17.13 7.85
N ALA A 204 -4.84 -17.36 7.32
CA ALA A 204 -4.57 -17.94 6.00
C ALA A 204 -3.93 -19.32 6.19
N MET A 205 -4.57 -20.15 7.03
CA MET A 205 -4.11 -21.47 7.44
C MET A 205 -5.35 -22.35 7.64
N ALA A 206 -5.53 -23.40 6.83
CA ALA A 206 -6.77 -24.20 6.80
C ALA A 206 -6.87 -25.26 7.93
N LEU A 207 -6.55 -24.86 9.16
CA LEU A 207 -6.44 -25.76 10.34
C LEU A 207 -7.75 -26.45 10.74
N ASP A 208 -8.89 -25.98 10.24
CA ASP A 208 -10.22 -26.58 10.41
C ASP A 208 -10.49 -27.77 9.47
N LYS A 209 -9.54 -28.11 8.60
CA LYS A 209 -9.68 -29.18 7.60
C LYS A 209 -8.92 -30.45 8.02
N ALA A 210 -9.38 -31.61 7.55
CA ALA A 210 -8.75 -32.90 7.82
C ALA A 210 -7.44 -33.09 7.03
N ASN A 211 -7.39 -32.51 5.82
CA ASN A 211 -6.27 -32.51 4.88
C ASN A 211 -6.30 -31.20 4.06
N LEU A 212 -5.25 -30.95 3.26
CA LEU A 212 -5.02 -29.68 2.55
C LEU A 212 -5.16 -29.78 1.02
N GLY A 213 -5.81 -30.84 0.53
CA GLY A 213 -5.98 -31.10 -0.90
C GLY A 213 -4.72 -31.62 -1.61
N HIS A 214 -4.76 -31.66 -2.95
CA HIS A 214 -3.74 -32.33 -3.76
C HIS A 214 -2.97 -31.41 -4.72
N ALA A 215 -1.66 -31.31 -4.48
CA ALA A 215 -0.64 -31.08 -5.51
C ALA A 215 0.42 -32.20 -5.44
N SER A 216 0.09 -33.37 -6.01
CA SER A 216 0.88 -34.63 -6.00
C SER A 216 1.10 -35.30 -4.63
N ASP A 217 0.30 -36.36 -4.38
CA ASP A 217 0.56 -37.51 -3.50
C ASP A 217 1.28 -37.26 -2.14
N GLU A 218 0.49 -36.96 -1.11
CA GLU A 218 0.83 -36.93 0.34
C GLU A 218 1.98 -35.99 0.76
N VAL A 219 1.65 -34.74 1.13
CA VAL A 219 2.62 -33.78 1.72
C VAL A 219 2.06 -32.94 2.88
N GLN A 220 1.37 -33.62 3.80
CA GLN A 220 0.92 -33.13 5.10
C GLN A 220 1.81 -33.78 6.17
N ASP A 221 2.49 -32.98 6.99
CA ASP A 221 3.47 -33.48 7.96
C ASP A 221 2.80 -34.06 9.21
N ALA A 222 3.53 -34.96 9.88
CA ALA A 222 3.03 -35.73 11.02
C ALA A 222 2.66 -34.88 12.26
N ASN A 223 2.99 -33.58 12.26
CA ASN A 223 2.65 -32.64 13.32
C ASN A 223 1.39 -31.79 13.05
N TYR A 224 0.77 -31.84 11.86
CA TYR A 224 -0.45 -31.09 11.55
C TYR A 224 -1.55 -31.26 12.62
N GLU A 225 -1.79 -32.51 13.02
CA GLU A 225 -2.75 -32.87 14.06
C GLU A 225 -2.38 -32.26 15.43
N THR A 226 -1.09 -32.13 15.74
CA THR A 226 -0.58 -31.46 16.95
C THR A 226 -0.81 -29.94 16.86
N VAL A 227 -0.45 -29.32 15.74
CA VAL A 227 -0.57 -27.87 15.52
C VAL A 227 -2.04 -27.44 15.60
N ARG A 228 -2.94 -28.10 14.86
CA ARG A 228 -4.37 -27.72 14.88
C ARG A 228 -5.01 -27.95 16.25
N ARG A 229 -4.72 -29.07 16.93
CA ARG A 229 -5.22 -29.31 18.29
C ARG A 229 -4.75 -28.26 19.28
N GLN A 230 -3.49 -27.83 19.19
CA GLN A 230 -2.97 -26.77 20.04
C GLN A 230 -3.57 -25.40 19.69
N PHE A 231 -3.78 -25.10 18.40
CA PHE A 231 -4.47 -23.88 17.97
C PHE A 231 -5.88 -23.79 18.55
N PHE A 232 -6.72 -24.82 18.40
CA PHE A 232 -8.08 -24.82 18.97
C PHE A 232 -8.05 -24.82 20.52
N ALA A 233 -7.08 -25.48 21.15
CA ALA A 233 -6.87 -25.41 22.59
C ALA A 233 -6.38 -24.03 23.07
N ASN A 234 -5.77 -23.21 22.21
CA ASN A 234 -5.43 -21.81 22.50
C ASN A 234 -6.63 -20.89 22.25
N LEU A 235 -7.37 -21.09 21.15
CA LEU A 235 -8.62 -20.40 20.83
C LEU A 235 -9.65 -20.49 21.96
N TYR A 236 -9.77 -21.66 22.60
CA TYR A 236 -10.63 -21.85 23.79
C TYR A 236 -10.25 -20.94 24.96
N LYS A 237 -8.94 -20.80 25.26
CA LYS A 237 -8.47 -19.91 26.33
C LYS A 237 -8.68 -18.45 25.94
N HIS A 238 -8.26 -18.09 24.73
CA HIS A 238 -8.33 -16.72 24.23
C HIS A 238 -9.77 -16.20 24.13
N THR A 239 -10.73 -17.04 23.76
CA THR A 239 -12.16 -16.69 23.82
C THR A 239 -12.60 -16.34 25.24
N ILE A 240 -12.18 -17.12 26.23
CA ILE A 240 -12.47 -16.84 27.64
C ILE A 240 -11.80 -15.54 28.09
N ASP A 241 -10.55 -15.30 27.68
CA ASP A 241 -9.81 -14.10 28.07
C ASP A 241 -10.37 -12.82 27.40
N VAL A 242 -10.82 -12.90 26.14
CA VAL A 242 -11.57 -11.85 25.42
C VAL A 242 -12.87 -11.54 26.15
N ASN A 243 -13.69 -12.55 26.45
CA ASN A 243 -15.03 -12.33 27.00
C ASN A 243 -15.01 -11.91 28.49
N ASN A 244 -13.89 -12.14 29.19
CA ASN A 244 -13.62 -11.58 30.53
C ASN A 244 -12.95 -10.17 30.48
N LEU A 245 -12.61 -9.67 29.30
CA LEU A 245 -11.84 -8.43 29.06
C LEU A 245 -10.43 -8.44 29.70
N ASP A 246 -9.80 -9.61 29.83
CA ASP A 246 -8.47 -9.81 30.45
C ASP A 246 -7.34 -9.96 29.39
N THR A 247 -7.62 -9.62 28.13
CA THR A 247 -6.62 -9.61 27.04
C THR A 247 -5.61 -8.47 27.17
N ALA A 248 -4.37 -8.73 26.72
CA ALA A 248 -3.37 -7.68 26.53
C ALA A 248 -3.75 -6.69 25.39
N PRO A 249 -3.28 -5.43 25.43
CA PRO A 249 -3.34 -4.53 24.28
C PRO A 249 -2.47 -5.07 23.14
N LEU A 250 -3.00 -5.03 21.92
CA LEU A 250 -2.29 -5.53 20.74
C LEU A 250 -1.08 -4.67 20.38
N ALA A 251 0.04 -5.33 20.10
CA ALA A 251 1.27 -4.75 19.55
C ALA A 251 1.17 -4.62 18.02
N ILE A 252 0.19 -3.84 17.55
CA ILE A 252 -0.17 -3.66 16.12
C ILE A 252 1.07 -3.67 15.23
N THR A 253 1.20 -4.75 14.45
CA THR A 253 2.25 -4.90 13.47
C THR A 253 1.93 -3.95 12.33
N PRO A 254 2.89 -3.11 11.89
CA PRO A 254 2.65 -2.31 10.71
C PRO A 254 2.36 -3.16 9.47
N SER A 255 1.55 -2.61 8.56
CA SER A 255 1.66 -3.01 7.14
C SER A 255 3.13 -2.89 6.72
N PRO A 256 3.69 -3.84 5.95
CA PRO A 256 5.12 -3.97 5.67
C PRO A 256 5.87 -2.65 5.41
N ARG A 257 6.60 -2.20 6.43
CA ARG A 257 7.30 -0.90 6.44
C ARG A 257 8.65 -0.89 5.70
N THR A 258 9.12 -2.03 5.21
CA THR A 258 10.47 -2.15 4.64
C THR A 258 10.55 -3.12 3.46
N VAL A 259 10.84 -2.56 2.29
CA VAL A 259 12.10 -2.94 1.64
C VAL A 259 13.22 -2.30 2.44
N GLU A 260 14.27 -3.09 2.76
CA GLU A 260 15.58 -2.71 3.31
C GLU A 260 15.70 -1.25 3.80
N ASP A 261 15.90 -1.05 5.11
CA ASP A 261 16.07 0.25 5.73
C ASP A 261 17.03 1.19 4.95
N TYR A 262 16.71 2.49 5.01
CA TYR A 262 17.48 3.54 4.35
C TYR A 262 18.98 3.47 4.72
N VAL A 263 19.84 3.31 3.71
CA VAL A 263 21.27 3.03 3.95
C VAL A 263 22.00 4.32 4.35
N PRO A 264 22.72 4.36 5.50
CA PRO A 264 23.44 5.55 5.91
C PRO A 264 24.52 5.98 4.92
N GLY A 265 24.32 7.16 4.30
CA GLY A 265 25.16 7.69 3.22
C GLY A 265 24.51 7.67 1.84
N SER A 266 23.33 7.07 1.70
CA SER A 266 22.44 7.28 0.56
C SER A 266 22.03 8.75 0.40
N TRP A 267 21.34 9.05 -0.70
CA TRP A 267 20.53 10.25 -0.89
C TRP A 267 19.31 9.92 -1.75
N THR A 268 18.25 10.71 -1.68
CA THR A 268 16.95 10.34 -2.28
C THR A 268 16.41 11.39 -3.26
N LEU A 269 15.76 10.93 -4.34
CA LEU A 269 14.78 11.71 -5.10
C LEU A 269 13.37 11.27 -4.70
N ALA A 270 12.50 12.23 -4.42
CA ALA A 270 11.07 11.98 -4.27
C ALA A 270 10.35 12.34 -5.58
N VAL A 271 9.56 11.43 -6.10
CA VAL A 271 8.85 11.58 -7.37
C VAL A 271 7.35 11.59 -7.10
N LEU A 272 6.72 12.69 -7.50
CA LEU A 272 5.28 12.89 -7.47
C LEU A 272 4.72 12.52 -8.86
N PRO A 273 3.88 11.50 -8.96
CA PRO A 273 3.20 11.14 -10.20
C PRO A 273 2.04 12.12 -10.47
N ASP A 274 1.27 11.85 -11.52
CA ASP A 274 -0.13 12.24 -11.72
C ASP A 274 -0.89 12.56 -10.41
N THR A 275 -1.09 13.87 -10.12
CA THR A 275 -1.78 14.36 -8.90
C THR A 275 -3.16 14.97 -9.18
N GLN A 276 -3.63 14.92 -10.41
CA GLN A 276 -4.81 15.64 -10.88
C GLN A 276 -6.08 15.35 -10.06
N VAL A 277 -6.25 14.10 -9.61
CA VAL A 277 -7.40 13.69 -8.80
C VAL A 277 -7.31 14.23 -7.36
N TYR A 278 -6.12 14.36 -6.78
CA TYR A 278 -5.95 15.03 -5.48
C TYR A 278 -6.30 16.52 -5.60
N SER A 279 -5.79 17.21 -6.61
CA SER A 279 -6.09 18.62 -6.87
C SER A 279 -7.58 18.90 -7.09
N LEU A 280 -8.31 17.95 -7.69
CA LEU A 280 -9.75 18.05 -7.94
C LEU A 280 -10.64 17.62 -6.76
N ARG A 281 -10.27 16.57 -6.02
CA ARG A 281 -11.17 15.90 -5.06
C ARG A 281 -10.59 15.70 -3.66
N TYR A 282 -9.28 15.43 -3.56
CA TYR A 282 -8.63 15.03 -2.31
C TYR A 282 -7.43 15.94 -1.97
N PRO A 283 -7.61 17.27 -1.83
CA PRO A 283 -6.48 18.19 -1.61
C PRO A 283 -5.76 17.96 -0.27
N GLY A 284 -6.43 17.30 0.69
CA GLY A 284 -5.80 16.84 1.93
C GLY A 284 -4.73 15.77 1.71
N GLU A 285 -4.84 14.96 0.66
CA GLU A 285 -3.86 13.93 0.30
C GLU A 285 -2.62 14.54 -0.34
N TYR A 286 -2.78 15.49 -1.25
CA TYR A 286 -1.66 16.28 -1.78
C TYR A 286 -0.89 17.00 -0.64
N LEU A 287 -1.63 17.62 0.30
CA LEU A 287 -1.04 18.23 1.49
C LEU A 287 -0.31 17.21 2.39
N ALA A 288 -0.85 16.00 2.57
CA ALA A 288 -0.21 14.94 3.34
C ALA A 288 1.07 14.42 2.64
N GLN A 289 1.02 14.25 1.32
CA GLN A 289 2.14 13.80 0.48
C GLN A 289 3.32 14.77 0.57
N ALA A 290 3.07 16.07 0.35
CA ALA A 290 4.09 17.12 0.48
C ALA A 290 4.57 17.28 1.93
N ALA A 291 3.67 17.25 2.94
CA ALA A 291 4.05 17.32 4.34
C ALA A 291 4.95 16.15 4.78
N TRP A 292 4.68 14.94 4.28
CA TRP A 292 5.52 13.77 4.54
C TRP A 292 6.92 13.95 3.96
N ILE A 293 7.06 14.46 2.74
CA ILE A 293 8.37 14.77 2.15
C ILE A 293 9.14 15.76 3.04
N VAL A 294 8.50 16.85 3.48
CA VAL A 294 9.13 17.84 4.38
C VAL A 294 9.59 17.21 5.71
N ASN A 295 8.75 16.37 6.32
CA ASN A 295 9.05 15.72 7.58
C ASN A 295 10.16 14.65 7.47
N ASN A 296 10.33 14.04 6.30
CA ASN A 296 11.31 12.98 6.05
C ASN A 296 12.56 13.44 5.29
N ALA A 297 12.60 14.68 4.79
CA ALA A 297 13.70 15.25 4.00
C ALA A 297 15.08 15.02 4.62
N SER A 298 15.24 15.29 5.93
CA SER A 298 16.50 15.09 6.65
C SER A 298 16.75 13.64 7.10
N ARG A 299 15.74 12.75 7.03
CA ARG A 299 15.85 11.33 7.41
C ARG A 299 16.30 10.47 6.23
N LEU A 300 15.81 10.79 5.03
CA LEU A 300 16.08 10.10 3.77
C LEU A 300 17.03 10.88 2.84
N ASP A 301 17.58 12.00 3.32
CA ASP A 301 18.41 12.95 2.55
C ASP A 301 17.81 13.27 1.17
N ILE A 302 16.53 13.68 1.16
CA ILE A 302 15.78 13.99 -0.06
C ILE A 302 16.36 15.27 -0.68
N ARG A 303 16.98 15.14 -1.85
CA ARG A 303 17.71 16.21 -2.53
C ARG A 303 16.84 17.05 -3.45
N TYR A 304 15.85 16.42 -4.08
CA TYR A 304 14.91 17.06 -5.01
C TYR A 304 13.56 16.36 -4.94
N VAL A 305 12.50 17.14 -5.20
CA VAL A 305 11.17 16.62 -5.56
C VAL A 305 10.95 16.83 -7.06
N LEU A 306 10.50 15.79 -7.74
CA LEU A 306 10.24 15.79 -9.19
C LEU A 306 8.75 15.53 -9.41
N HIS A 307 8.04 16.35 -10.19
CA HIS A 307 6.64 16.11 -10.53
C HIS A 307 6.51 15.70 -12.01
N GLU A 308 5.96 14.52 -12.27
CA GLU A 308 5.94 13.89 -13.60
C GLU A 308 4.86 14.49 -14.53
N GLY A 309 3.74 14.95 -13.99
CA GLY A 309 2.79 15.83 -14.68
C GLY A 309 1.35 15.62 -14.25
N ASP A 310 0.43 16.27 -14.96
CA ASP A 310 -0.98 16.38 -14.57
C ASP A 310 -1.12 16.81 -13.10
N ILE A 311 -0.68 18.05 -12.85
CA ILE A 311 -0.77 18.72 -11.56
C ILE A 311 -2.25 19.01 -11.21
N VAL A 312 -3.11 19.21 -12.22
CA VAL A 312 -4.56 19.42 -12.12
C VAL A 312 -5.33 18.63 -13.19
N ASN A 313 -6.66 18.49 -13.03
CA ASN A 313 -7.51 17.62 -13.87
C ASN A 313 -8.25 18.38 -14.98
N ASN A 314 -8.60 19.65 -14.75
CA ASN A 314 -9.40 20.42 -15.70
C ASN A 314 -8.85 21.84 -15.93
N ASN A 315 -7.58 22.09 -15.59
CA ASN A 315 -6.94 23.40 -15.73
C ASN A 315 -7.73 24.54 -15.04
N THR A 316 -8.30 24.32 -13.84
CA THR A 316 -9.17 25.30 -13.16
C THR A 316 -8.49 26.06 -12.01
N PRO A 317 -8.90 27.32 -11.74
CA PRO A 317 -8.42 28.14 -10.63
C PRO A 317 -8.50 27.51 -9.23
N ALA A 318 -9.37 26.53 -9.01
CA ALA A 318 -9.53 25.86 -7.72
C ALA A 318 -8.53 24.71 -7.55
N GLU A 319 -8.31 23.94 -8.62
CA GLU A 319 -7.35 22.84 -8.65
C GLU A 319 -5.91 23.36 -8.56
N TRP A 320 -5.59 24.42 -9.33
CA TRP A 320 -4.29 25.08 -9.27
C TRP A 320 -4.02 25.74 -7.90
N PHE A 321 -5.06 26.22 -7.21
CA PHE A 321 -4.93 26.67 -5.82
C PHE A 321 -4.54 25.51 -4.90
N ASN A 322 -5.21 24.35 -5.01
CA ASN A 322 -4.91 23.18 -4.17
C ASN A 322 -3.48 22.66 -4.39
N ALA A 323 -3.06 22.49 -5.64
CA ALA A 323 -1.70 22.04 -5.99
C ALA A 323 -0.60 23.01 -5.49
N ARG A 324 -0.87 24.32 -5.58
CA ARG A 324 0.00 25.39 -5.06
C ARG A 324 0.15 25.30 -3.54
N GLU A 325 -0.94 25.15 -2.79
CA GLU A 325 -0.87 25.10 -1.32
C GLU A 325 -0.16 23.83 -0.81
N ALA A 326 -0.20 22.73 -1.55
CA ALA A 326 0.62 21.55 -1.28
C ALA A 326 2.12 21.80 -1.56
N HIS A 327 2.47 22.30 -2.75
CA HIS A 327 3.86 22.61 -3.10
C HIS A 327 4.49 23.66 -2.18
N ARG A 328 3.72 24.64 -1.68
CA ARG A 328 4.19 25.64 -0.70
C ARG A 328 4.70 25.06 0.63
N LEU A 329 4.44 23.79 0.93
CA LEU A 329 5.06 23.11 2.07
C LEU A 329 6.55 22.82 1.82
N LEU A 330 6.95 22.61 0.56
CA LEU A 330 8.33 22.35 0.14
C LEU A 330 9.22 23.61 0.14
N ASP A 331 8.62 24.80 0.07
CA ASP A 331 9.31 26.09 0.00
C ASP A 331 10.37 26.27 1.10
N GLY A 332 11.64 26.33 0.70
CA GLY A 332 12.78 26.44 1.61
C GLY A 332 13.01 25.21 2.50
N LYS A 333 12.48 24.04 2.11
CA LYS A 333 12.70 22.72 2.73
C LYS A 333 13.45 21.78 1.81
N VAL A 334 12.91 21.55 0.61
CA VAL A 334 13.46 20.70 -0.45
C VAL A 334 13.19 21.42 -1.78
N PRO A 335 14.17 21.61 -2.67
CA PRO A 335 13.90 22.18 -3.98
C PRO A 335 13.07 21.20 -4.82
N TYR A 336 12.25 21.76 -5.72
CA TYR A 336 11.37 20.99 -6.58
C TYR A 336 11.41 21.49 -8.03
N ILE A 337 11.02 20.62 -8.96
CA ILE A 337 10.86 20.91 -10.39
C ILE A 337 9.67 20.09 -10.91
N MET A 338 8.90 20.65 -11.85
CA MET A 338 7.64 20.08 -12.31
C MET A 338 7.59 20.10 -13.84
N ALA A 339 7.19 18.99 -14.45
CA ALA A 339 6.68 18.96 -15.82
C ALA A 339 5.14 19.13 -15.78
N PRO A 340 4.52 19.95 -16.64
CA PRO A 340 3.06 19.97 -16.82
C PRO A 340 2.59 18.85 -17.77
N GLY A 341 1.44 18.22 -17.45
CA GLY A 341 0.79 17.18 -18.27
C GLY A 341 -0.34 17.70 -19.17
N ASN A 342 -1.09 16.83 -19.84
CA ASN A 342 -2.17 17.25 -20.74
C ASN A 342 -3.38 17.87 -20.02
N HIS A 343 -3.71 17.41 -18.81
CA HIS A 343 -4.79 17.98 -18.01
C HIS A 343 -4.44 19.36 -17.41
N ASP A 344 -3.15 19.72 -17.39
CA ASP A 344 -2.66 21.07 -17.08
C ASP A 344 -2.86 22.07 -18.22
N TYR A 345 -3.20 21.62 -19.43
CA TYR A 345 -3.34 22.43 -20.64
C TYR A 345 -4.75 22.44 -21.23
N GLY A 346 -5.12 23.60 -21.76
CA GLY A 346 -6.34 23.79 -22.54
C GLY A 346 -7.65 23.86 -21.73
N PRO A 347 -8.77 24.16 -22.41
CA PRO A 347 -10.07 24.32 -21.77
C PRO A 347 -10.59 23.00 -21.18
N SER A 348 -10.67 22.94 -19.86
CA SER A 348 -11.07 21.72 -19.11
C SER A 348 -10.02 20.60 -19.14
N GLY A 349 -8.74 20.90 -19.35
CA GLY A 349 -7.66 19.90 -19.36
C GLY A 349 -7.68 18.98 -20.58
N ASP A 350 -8.07 19.50 -21.74
CA ASP A 350 -8.22 18.72 -22.99
C ASP A 350 -6.99 18.77 -23.93
N ALA A 351 -5.93 19.49 -23.52
CA ALA A 351 -4.71 19.79 -24.29
C ALA A 351 -4.94 20.35 -25.71
N SER A 352 -6.14 20.84 -26.07
CA SER A 352 -6.42 21.37 -27.41
C SER A 352 -5.71 22.71 -27.72
N THR A 353 -5.09 23.30 -26.71
CA THR A 353 -4.25 24.49 -26.75
C THR A 353 -3.17 24.39 -25.67
N ARG A 354 -1.98 24.97 -25.88
CA ARG A 354 -0.95 25.13 -24.82
C ARG A 354 -1.23 26.31 -23.86
N ASP A 355 -2.50 26.65 -23.66
CA ASP A 355 -2.92 27.66 -22.69
C ASP A 355 -3.05 26.99 -21.31
N THR A 356 -2.30 27.45 -20.31
CA THR A 356 -2.30 26.92 -18.94
C THR A 356 -2.34 28.04 -17.89
N LEU A 357 -2.93 27.77 -16.72
CA LEU A 357 -2.83 28.64 -15.55
C LEU A 357 -1.62 28.31 -14.66
N PHE A 358 -0.77 27.34 -15.03
CA PHE A 358 0.42 26.91 -14.25
C PHE A 358 1.25 28.11 -13.76
N ASN A 359 1.64 29.00 -14.67
CA ASN A 359 2.46 30.19 -14.39
C ASN A 359 1.72 31.31 -13.63
N ASP A 360 0.37 31.29 -13.55
CA ASP A 360 -0.41 32.23 -12.73
C ASP A 360 -0.37 31.85 -11.23
N TYR A 361 -0.08 30.58 -10.92
CA TYR A 361 -0.11 30.02 -9.56
C TYR A 361 1.29 29.69 -9.02
N PHE A 362 2.20 29.27 -9.91
CA PHE A 362 3.61 29.05 -9.66
C PHE A 362 4.42 30.22 -10.23
N GLU A 363 4.60 31.25 -9.40
CA GLU A 363 5.29 32.50 -9.75
C GLU A 363 6.74 32.23 -10.18
N PHE A 364 7.12 32.62 -11.40
CA PHE A 364 8.48 32.40 -11.96
C PHE A 364 9.58 32.99 -11.07
N GLU A 365 9.37 34.15 -10.46
CA GLU A 365 10.30 34.80 -9.54
C GLU A 365 10.52 34.01 -8.23
N LEU A 366 9.61 33.13 -7.84
CA LEU A 366 9.77 32.23 -6.69
C LEU A 366 10.49 30.94 -7.12
N ALA A 367 10.05 30.32 -8.21
CA ALA A 367 10.67 29.10 -8.73
C ALA A 367 12.12 29.31 -9.19
N SER A 368 12.41 30.44 -9.85
CA SER A 368 13.79 30.81 -10.25
C SER A 368 14.72 31.19 -9.07
N ALA A 369 14.16 31.34 -7.86
CA ALA A 369 14.92 31.49 -6.62
C ALA A 369 15.17 30.16 -5.89
N LEU A 370 14.67 29.02 -6.39
CA LEU A 370 14.89 27.71 -5.77
C LEU A 370 16.36 27.26 -5.89
N PRO A 371 16.92 26.58 -4.86
CA PRO A 371 18.29 26.08 -4.90
C PRO A 371 18.56 25.14 -6.07
N GLY A 372 19.29 25.64 -7.05
CA GLY A 372 19.70 24.89 -8.24
C GLY A 372 19.00 25.28 -9.54
N PHE A 373 18.00 26.18 -9.55
CA PHE A 373 17.41 26.65 -10.81
C PHE A 373 18.49 27.16 -11.79
N GLY A 374 18.52 26.59 -12.99
CA GLY A 374 19.49 26.91 -14.04
C GLY A 374 18.93 27.80 -15.14
N GLY A 375 17.64 27.63 -15.50
CA GLY A 375 16.96 28.42 -16.52
C GLY A 375 15.71 27.75 -17.09
N SER A 376 15.04 28.46 -17.98
CA SER A 376 13.84 28.02 -18.72
C SER A 376 14.03 28.10 -20.23
N PHE A 377 13.11 27.51 -21.01
CA PHE A 377 13.06 27.66 -22.47
C PHE A 377 12.56 29.04 -22.90
N GLU A 378 11.43 29.47 -22.33
CA GLU A 378 10.87 30.82 -22.49
C GLU A 378 11.17 31.67 -21.25
N ASP A 379 11.60 32.92 -21.46
CA ASP A 379 11.83 33.88 -20.38
C ASP A 379 10.53 34.10 -19.58
N GLY A 380 10.57 33.83 -18.26
CA GLY A 380 9.42 34.05 -17.38
C GLY A 380 8.39 32.92 -17.33
N LYS A 381 8.69 31.74 -17.90
CA LYS A 381 7.83 30.54 -17.84
C LYS A 381 8.49 29.36 -17.14
N LEU A 382 7.68 28.45 -16.60
CA LEU A 382 8.11 27.23 -15.91
C LEU A 382 7.82 25.94 -16.69
N ASP A 383 7.05 26.02 -17.79
CA ASP A 383 6.59 24.91 -18.64
C ASP A 383 7.73 23.98 -19.07
N ASN A 384 8.93 24.55 -19.29
CA ASN A 384 10.16 23.83 -19.54
C ASN A 384 11.31 24.49 -18.77
N THR A 385 11.94 23.75 -17.86
CA THR A 385 13.00 24.26 -16.96
C THR A 385 14.12 23.25 -16.78
N TYR A 386 15.30 23.74 -16.38
CA TYR A 386 16.39 22.88 -15.95
C TYR A 386 17.01 23.32 -14.62
N HIS A 387 17.38 22.34 -13.80
CA HIS A 387 17.91 22.53 -12.45
C HIS A 387 19.23 21.76 -12.27
N LEU A 388 20.16 22.31 -11.49
CA LEU A 388 21.52 21.82 -11.27
C LEU A 388 21.73 21.53 -9.78
N PHE A 389 22.20 20.33 -9.44
CA PHE A 389 22.58 19.99 -8.06
C PHE A 389 23.77 19.03 -8.02
N SER A 390 24.21 18.65 -6.80
CA SER A 390 25.32 17.71 -6.61
C SER A 390 24.98 16.76 -5.46
N ALA A 391 25.09 15.46 -5.69
CA ALA A 391 24.81 14.41 -4.71
C ALA A 391 25.53 13.10 -5.07
N GLY A 392 25.92 12.28 -4.09
CA GLY A 392 26.62 11.00 -4.34
C GLY A 392 27.99 11.13 -5.01
N ASN A 393 28.67 12.28 -4.89
CA ASN A 393 29.86 12.69 -5.69
C ASN A 393 29.60 12.92 -7.19
N THR A 394 28.34 12.91 -7.63
CA THR A 394 27.92 13.23 -8.99
C THR A 394 27.35 14.64 -9.06
N ASP A 395 27.70 15.36 -10.12
CA ASP A 395 27.03 16.59 -10.51
C ASP A 395 25.86 16.25 -11.46
N TRP A 396 24.66 16.71 -11.11
CA TRP A 396 23.40 16.38 -11.77
C TRP A 396 22.79 17.56 -12.51
N LEU A 397 22.02 17.28 -13.55
CA LEU A 397 21.16 18.22 -14.27
C LEU A 397 19.79 17.55 -14.44
N ILE A 398 18.73 18.20 -13.97
CA ILE A 398 17.34 17.77 -14.20
C ILE A 398 16.75 18.64 -15.30
N LEU A 399 16.12 18.03 -16.29
CA LEU A 399 15.26 18.66 -17.29
C LEU A 399 13.81 18.32 -16.95
N ALA A 400 12.96 19.33 -16.75
CA ALA A 400 11.51 19.17 -16.83
C ALA A 400 11.03 19.72 -18.16
N LEU A 401 10.29 18.89 -18.91
CA LEU A 401 9.80 19.19 -20.26
C LEU A 401 8.27 19.13 -20.29
N GLU A 402 7.64 20.06 -20.99
CA GLU A 402 6.18 20.17 -21.08
C GLU A 402 5.51 18.95 -21.73
N TRP A 403 4.23 18.75 -21.47
CA TRP A 403 3.37 17.84 -22.24
C TRP A 403 3.67 17.91 -23.74
N ALA A 404 3.93 16.74 -24.34
CA ALA A 404 4.16 16.59 -25.78
C ALA A 404 5.19 17.59 -26.35
N PRO A 405 6.47 17.59 -25.92
CA PRO A 405 7.42 18.66 -26.24
C PRO A 405 7.52 18.93 -27.74
N TRP A 406 7.29 20.17 -28.18
CA TRP A 406 7.62 20.60 -29.54
C TRP A 406 9.13 20.62 -29.79
N ASP A 407 9.54 20.49 -31.05
CA ASP A 407 10.95 20.27 -31.42
C ASP A 407 11.89 21.37 -30.89
N ALA A 408 11.44 22.62 -30.78
CA ALA A 408 12.24 23.72 -30.27
C ALA A 408 12.64 23.56 -28.78
N VAL A 409 11.82 22.88 -27.97
CA VAL A 409 12.16 22.49 -26.59
C VAL A 409 13.15 21.34 -26.58
N VAL A 410 12.99 20.35 -27.49
CA VAL A 410 13.90 19.20 -27.57
C VAL A 410 15.29 19.66 -28.01
N ASP A 411 15.37 20.57 -28.99
CA ASP A 411 16.59 21.26 -29.40
C ASP A 411 17.19 22.08 -28.24
N TRP A 412 16.36 22.84 -27.48
CA TRP A 412 16.83 23.59 -26.31
C TRP A 412 17.38 22.67 -25.21
N ALA A 413 16.70 21.57 -24.90
CA ALA A 413 17.12 20.61 -23.89
C ALA A 413 18.46 19.95 -24.25
N ALA A 414 18.68 19.63 -25.54
CA ALA A 414 19.97 19.18 -26.04
C ALA A 414 21.05 20.28 -25.87
N ASN A 415 20.78 21.52 -26.27
CA ASN A 415 21.70 22.66 -26.06
C ASN A 415 22.02 22.88 -24.57
N VAL A 416 21.07 22.65 -23.66
CA VAL A 416 21.27 22.71 -22.20
C VAL A 416 22.22 21.61 -21.72
N MET A 417 22.06 20.37 -22.19
CA MET A 417 22.99 19.27 -21.89
C MET A 417 24.40 19.54 -22.45
N GLU A 418 24.51 19.95 -23.72
CA GLU A 418 25.78 20.31 -24.36
C GLU A 418 26.50 21.47 -23.64
N SER A 419 25.73 22.43 -23.10
CA SER A 419 26.26 23.58 -22.35
C SER A 419 26.69 23.26 -20.91
N ASN A 420 26.34 22.09 -20.39
CA ASN A 420 26.66 21.64 -19.02
C ASN A 420 27.53 20.36 -19.01
N PRO A 421 28.68 20.33 -19.71
CA PRO A 421 29.47 19.12 -19.88
C PRO A 421 30.02 18.59 -18.53
N GLY A 422 29.85 17.28 -18.32
CA GLY A 422 30.25 16.60 -17.07
C GLY A 422 29.15 16.52 -16.01
N ARG A 423 27.93 16.99 -16.30
CA ARG A 423 26.73 16.69 -15.49
C ARG A 423 25.98 15.49 -16.06
N ARG A 424 25.47 14.61 -15.18
CA ARG A 424 24.56 13.53 -15.55
C ARG A 424 23.12 14.02 -15.58
N GLY A 425 22.37 13.65 -16.60
CA GLY A 425 21.01 14.11 -16.86
C GLY A 425 19.93 13.25 -16.22
N ILE A 426 18.86 13.90 -15.77
CA ILE A 426 17.58 13.29 -15.41
C ILE A 426 16.52 14.01 -16.25
N VAL A 427 15.70 13.27 -17.01
CA VAL A 427 14.55 13.85 -17.73
C VAL A 427 13.27 13.51 -16.99
N VAL A 428 12.43 14.53 -16.77
CA VAL A 428 11.07 14.43 -16.28
C VAL A 428 10.15 14.99 -17.36
N THR A 429 9.22 14.18 -17.86
CA THR A 429 8.31 14.55 -18.96
C THR A 429 7.04 13.72 -18.83
N HIS A 430 5.87 14.29 -19.13
CA HIS A 430 4.62 13.63 -18.76
C HIS A 430 4.41 12.28 -19.48
N SER A 431 4.57 12.22 -20.80
CA SER A 431 4.50 10.98 -21.58
C SER A 431 5.89 10.54 -22.05
N PHE A 432 6.29 9.32 -21.72
CA PHE A 432 7.48 8.68 -22.31
C PHE A 432 7.34 7.16 -22.36
N MET A 433 7.23 6.49 -21.21
CA MET A 433 6.98 5.06 -21.12
C MET A 433 5.49 4.73 -21.28
N TYR A 434 5.19 3.51 -21.73
CA TYR A 434 3.86 2.89 -21.74
C TYR A 434 3.83 1.71 -20.75
N ASN A 435 2.64 1.25 -20.36
CA ASN A 435 2.46 0.23 -19.31
C ASN A 435 2.68 -1.23 -19.78
N ASP A 436 3.50 -1.41 -20.81
CA ASP A 436 3.92 -2.71 -21.38
C ASP A 436 5.46 -2.84 -21.46
N ASP A 437 6.19 -2.05 -20.67
CA ASP A 437 7.65 -1.89 -20.68
C ASP A 437 8.23 -1.42 -22.05
N THR A 438 7.41 -0.80 -22.90
CA THR A 438 7.86 -0.11 -24.12
C THR A 438 7.75 1.41 -24.00
N ARG A 439 8.41 2.15 -24.90
CA ARG A 439 8.17 3.59 -25.06
C ARG A 439 6.89 3.83 -25.87
N THR A 440 6.24 4.94 -25.58
CA THR A 440 5.18 5.52 -26.43
C THR A 440 5.73 5.81 -27.83
N ASP A 441 5.07 5.29 -28.86
CA ASP A 441 5.52 5.31 -30.26
C ASP A 441 4.34 5.34 -31.25
N HIS A 442 4.07 6.53 -31.79
CA HIS A 442 3.03 6.80 -32.78
C HIS A 442 3.21 6.08 -34.13
N THR A 443 4.33 5.38 -34.34
CA THR A 443 4.56 4.56 -35.53
C THR A 443 4.04 3.13 -35.39
N LYS A 444 3.63 2.71 -34.17
CA LYS A 444 2.94 1.45 -33.92
C LYS A 444 1.54 1.43 -34.59
N PRO A 445 0.93 0.26 -34.82
CA PRO A 445 -0.40 0.17 -35.41
C PRO A 445 -1.51 0.83 -34.58
N GLU A 446 -2.50 1.41 -35.25
CA GLU A 446 -3.69 2.02 -34.61
C GLU A 446 -4.35 1.07 -33.60
N GLY A 447 -4.53 1.54 -32.36
CA GLY A 447 -5.13 0.77 -31.27
C GLY A 447 -4.21 -0.19 -30.52
N THR A 448 -2.88 -0.16 -30.74
CA THR A 448 -1.92 -0.85 -29.84
C THR A 448 -1.57 -0.02 -28.61
N GLU A 449 -1.44 1.29 -28.78
CA GLU A 449 -1.39 2.26 -27.67
C GLU A 449 -2.71 3.01 -27.59
N ASN A 450 -3.01 3.55 -26.42
CA ASN A 450 -3.97 4.64 -26.24
C ASN A 450 -3.23 5.82 -25.62
N TYR A 451 -3.81 7.02 -25.72
CA TYR A 451 -3.26 8.24 -25.11
C TYR A 451 -1.86 8.64 -25.64
N ASN A 452 -1.43 8.20 -26.82
CA ASN A 452 -0.16 8.67 -27.37
C ASN A 452 -0.25 10.20 -27.61
N PRO A 453 0.78 11.01 -27.31
CA PRO A 453 0.76 12.46 -27.54
C PRO A 453 0.26 12.92 -28.92
N HIS A 454 0.48 12.12 -29.97
CA HIS A 454 0.01 12.42 -31.34
C HIS A 454 -1.50 12.21 -31.57
N ASP A 455 -2.20 11.51 -30.67
CA ASP A 455 -3.67 11.34 -30.73
C ASP A 455 -4.42 12.58 -30.20
N TYR A 456 -3.74 13.42 -29.42
CA TYR A 456 -4.31 14.65 -28.85
C TYR A 456 -4.35 15.80 -29.86
N ARG A 457 -5.16 16.82 -29.55
CA ARG A 457 -5.28 18.03 -30.40
C ARG A 457 -4.22 19.09 -30.10
N THR A 458 -3.12 18.70 -29.46
CA THR A 458 -2.03 19.58 -29.02
C THR A 458 -1.44 20.35 -30.21
N PRO A 459 -1.38 21.70 -30.17
CA PRO A 459 -0.82 22.46 -31.27
C PRO A 459 0.72 22.49 -31.25
N GLY A 460 1.32 22.49 -32.44
CA GLY A 460 2.77 22.55 -32.65
C GLY A 460 3.28 21.33 -33.42
N SER A 461 4.58 21.05 -33.32
CA SER A 461 5.05 19.68 -33.42
C SER A 461 4.94 19.00 -32.05
N ILE A 462 5.00 17.67 -32.06
CA ILE A 462 4.78 16.79 -30.90
C ILE A 462 5.93 15.79 -30.89
N ASN A 463 6.42 15.46 -29.69
CA ASN A 463 7.35 14.37 -29.46
C ASN A 463 6.76 13.39 -28.43
N ASP A 464 6.70 12.11 -28.80
CA ASP A 464 6.42 10.99 -27.89
C ASP A 464 7.72 10.44 -27.27
N GLY A 465 7.61 9.38 -26.45
CA GLY A 465 8.76 8.78 -25.79
C GLY A 465 9.83 8.28 -26.75
N GLN A 466 9.45 7.62 -27.85
CA GLN A 466 10.39 7.14 -28.86
C GLN A 466 11.09 8.30 -29.59
N GLN A 467 10.39 9.39 -29.89
CA GLN A 467 10.99 10.57 -30.51
C GLN A 467 11.90 11.35 -29.53
N LEU A 468 11.51 11.48 -28.26
CA LEU A 468 12.38 12.04 -27.21
C LEU A 468 13.62 11.18 -26.99
N TRP A 469 13.48 9.85 -27.03
CA TRP A 469 14.62 8.92 -27.01
C TRP A 469 15.59 9.19 -28.16
N ASP A 470 15.09 9.26 -29.40
CA ASP A 470 15.90 9.38 -30.61
C ASP A 470 16.55 10.75 -30.83
N LYS A 471 15.91 11.83 -30.35
CA LYS A 471 16.39 13.21 -30.49
C LYS A 471 17.26 13.67 -29.32
N LEU A 472 16.90 13.30 -28.08
CA LEU A 472 17.53 13.81 -26.86
C LEU A 472 18.20 12.73 -26.03
N VAL A 473 17.48 11.68 -25.60
CA VAL A 473 17.98 10.82 -24.51
C VAL A 473 19.19 9.99 -24.93
N ARG A 474 19.12 9.31 -26.09
CA ARG A 474 20.18 8.36 -26.50
C ARG A 474 21.49 9.03 -26.93
N SER A 475 21.48 10.33 -27.18
CA SER A 475 22.64 11.12 -27.62
C SER A 475 23.41 11.82 -26.48
N HIS A 476 22.94 11.71 -25.24
CA HIS A 476 23.51 12.40 -24.06
C HIS A 476 23.73 11.44 -22.86
N ASP A 477 24.49 11.87 -21.85
CA ASP A 477 24.61 11.17 -20.55
C ASP A 477 23.38 11.44 -19.69
N ILE A 478 22.23 10.92 -20.11
CA ILE A 478 20.96 10.94 -19.38
C ILE A 478 20.68 9.51 -18.91
N PRO A 479 21.19 9.06 -17.75
CA PRO A 479 20.96 7.70 -17.25
C PRO A 479 19.53 7.45 -16.71
N LEU A 480 18.70 8.48 -16.53
CA LEU A 480 17.37 8.37 -15.94
C LEU A 480 16.31 9.19 -16.69
N VAL A 481 15.16 8.57 -16.98
CA VAL A 481 13.95 9.20 -17.52
C VAL A 481 12.74 8.79 -16.67
N LEU A 482 11.93 9.77 -16.27
CA LEU A 482 10.76 9.65 -15.41
C LEU A 482 9.52 10.20 -16.13
N SER A 483 8.36 9.55 -15.97
CA SER A 483 7.11 9.87 -16.68
C SER A 483 5.87 9.31 -15.99
N GLY A 484 4.73 9.98 -16.22
CA GLY A 484 3.41 9.63 -15.71
C GLY A 484 2.46 9.27 -16.86
N HIS A 485 1.27 9.87 -16.88
CA HIS A 485 0.32 9.89 -18.02
C HIS A 485 -0.40 8.58 -18.34
N ILE A 486 0.34 7.49 -18.52
CA ILE A 486 -0.22 6.23 -19.00
C ILE A 486 -0.89 5.46 -17.84
N LEU A 487 -2.14 5.04 -18.10
CA LEU A 487 -3.01 4.33 -17.16
C LEU A 487 -2.73 2.81 -17.15
N GLY A 488 -3.61 2.04 -16.51
CA GLY A 488 -3.52 0.58 -16.40
C GLY A 488 -3.24 0.17 -14.97
N ASP A 489 -2.23 -0.66 -14.77
CA ASP A 489 -1.50 -0.80 -13.50
C ASP A 489 -0.74 0.49 -13.13
N GLY A 490 -0.43 1.34 -14.12
CA GLY A 490 0.21 2.63 -13.92
C GLY A 490 1.73 2.56 -13.79
N THR A 491 2.34 1.52 -14.34
CA THR A 491 3.77 1.24 -14.20
C THR A 491 4.40 0.70 -15.48
N GLY A 492 5.70 0.91 -15.58
CA GLY A 492 6.53 0.38 -16.67
C GLY A 492 7.99 0.72 -16.40
N TYR A 493 8.90 -0.21 -16.69
CA TYR A 493 10.32 -0.04 -16.45
C TYR A 493 11.17 -0.68 -17.54
N ARG A 494 12.03 0.13 -18.18
CA ARG A 494 12.83 -0.29 -19.32
C ARG A 494 14.27 0.20 -19.22
N VAL A 495 15.20 -0.66 -19.62
CA VAL A 495 16.61 -0.30 -19.77
C VAL A 495 17.06 -0.55 -21.21
N ASP A 496 17.49 0.52 -21.89
CA ASP A 496 18.24 0.44 -23.15
C ASP A 496 19.67 0.97 -22.93
N LEU A 497 20.54 0.80 -23.91
CA LEU A 497 21.84 1.48 -23.95
C LEU A 497 21.74 2.73 -24.84
N ASN A 498 22.33 3.84 -24.39
CA ASN A 498 22.50 5.03 -25.23
C ASN A 498 23.65 4.84 -26.25
N ASP A 499 23.89 5.83 -27.11
CA ASP A 499 24.89 5.78 -28.18
C ASP A 499 26.35 5.64 -27.67
N PHE A 500 26.58 5.87 -26.37
CA PHE A 500 27.88 5.67 -25.70
C PHE A 500 28.02 4.27 -25.08
N GLY A 501 26.95 3.47 -25.04
CA GLY A 501 26.90 2.16 -24.40
C GLY A 501 26.56 2.19 -22.91
N THR A 502 26.14 3.34 -22.38
CA THR A 502 25.70 3.51 -20.98
C THR A 502 24.23 3.12 -20.83
N PRO A 503 23.82 2.39 -19.77
CA PRO A 503 22.42 2.12 -19.47
C PRO A 503 21.61 3.40 -19.25
N VAL A 504 20.37 3.41 -19.74
CA VAL A 504 19.37 4.43 -19.45
C VAL A 504 18.13 3.78 -18.88
N HIS A 505 17.79 4.16 -17.65
CA HIS A 505 16.67 3.64 -16.89
C HIS A 505 15.45 4.53 -17.14
N GLN A 506 14.40 3.96 -17.71
CA GLN A 506 13.20 4.66 -18.17
C GLN A 506 12.01 4.13 -17.37
N MET A 507 11.26 5.02 -16.71
CA MET A 507 10.22 4.65 -15.74
C MET A 507 8.89 5.34 -16.02
N LEU A 508 7.81 4.61 -15.76
CA LEU A 508 6.44 5.09 -15.61
C LEU A 508 6.00 4.93 -14.15
N ALA A 509 5.39 5.96 -13.58
CA ALA A 509 4.64 5.92 -12.33
C ALA A 509 3.37 6.78 -12.43
N ASN A 510 2.19 6.15 -12.42
CA ASN A 510 0.90 6.84 -12.48
C ASN A 510 -0.14 6.12 -11.61
N TYR A 511 -0.34 6.62 -10.39
CA TYR A 511 -1.23 5.96 -9.43
C TYR A 511 -2.69 6.42 -9.49
N GLN A 512 -3.07 7.34 -10.40
CA GLN A 512 -4.37 8.02 -10.35
C GLN A 512 -5.60 7.08 -10.42
N MET A 513 -5.41 5.87 -10.96
CA MET A 513 -6.44 4.85 -11.12
C MET A 513 -6.73 4.03 -9.86
N ARG A 514 -5.94 4.19 -8.79
CA ARG A 514 -6.17 3.57 -7.48
C ARG A 514 -7.32 4.27 -6.74
N GLU A 515 -7.71 3.72 -5.58
CA GLU A 515 -8.68 4.42 -4.71
C GLU A 515 -8.18 5.81 -4.32
N LEU A 516 -9.12 6.69 -3.94
CA LEU A 516 -8.82 8.08 -3.55
C LEU A 516 -7.99 8.88 -4.57
N GLY A 517 -7.92 8.44 -5.83
CA GLY A 517 -7.12 9.07 -6.87
C GLY A 517 -5.62 8.85 -6.75
N GLY A 518 -5.19 7.80 -6.04
CA GLY A 518 -3.77 7.43 -5.89
C GLY A 518 -3.30 7.13 -4.46
N GLU A 519 -4.18 7.27 -3.45
CA GLU A 519 -3.91 6.90 -2.05
C GLU A 519 -2.62 7.52 -1.46
N CYS A 520 -2.34 8.79 -1.79
CA CYS A 520 -1.07 9.50 -1.55
C CYS A 520 0.21 8.86 -2.15
N TYR A 521 0.17 7.78 -2.92
CA TYR A 521 1.39 7.06 -3.33
C TYR A 521 2.37 7.99 -4.09
N LEU A 522 3.64 7.90 -3.71
CA LEU A 522 4.78 8.58 -4.32
C LEU A 522 5.92 7.58 -4.50
N ARG A 523 6.83 7.85 -5.45
CA ARG A 523 7.97 6.97 -5.72
C ARG A 523 9.27 7.56 -5.18
N LEU A 524 10.05 6.74 -4.49
CA LEU A 524 11.34 7.08 -3.90
C LEU A 524 12.44 6.36 -4.68
N LEU A 525 13.45 7.11 -5.13
CA LEU A 525 14.69 6.57 -5.68
C LEU A 525 15.80 6.85 -4.66
N GLU A 526 16.20 5.82 -3.91
CA GLU A 526 17.29 5.87 -2.93
C GLU A 526 18.61 5.50 -3.63
N PHE A 527 19.50 6.47 -3.83
CA PHE A 527 20.81 6.30 -4.47
C PHE A 527 21.84 5.95 -3.38
N ARG A 528 22.37 4.73 -3.42
CA ARG A 528 23.17 4.13 -2.33
C ARG A 528 24.68 4.32 -2.49
N PRO A 529 25.47 4.23 -1.40
CA PRO A 529 26.93 4.39 -1.43
C PRO A 529 27.71 3.36 -2.27
N ASP A 530 27.07 2.26 -2.68
CA ASP A 530 27.68 1.18 -3.47
C ASP A 530 27.56 1.37 -4.99
N GLY A 531 26.67 2.26 -5.45
CA GLY A 531 26.36 2.49 -6.86
C GLY A 531 24.95 2.06 -7.28
N SER A 532 24.25 1.32 -6.40
CA SER A 532 22.87 0.90 -6.63
C SER A 532 21.87 2.04 -6.40
N VAL A 533 20.73 1.98 -7.09
CA VAL A 533 19.54 2.77 -6.80
C VAL A 533 18.42 1.81 -6.46
N GLN A 534 17.80 2.01 -5.31
CA GLN A 534 16.63 1.26 -4.88
C GLN A 534 15.37 2.10 -5.14
N VAL A 535 14.49 1.60 -6.01
CA VAL A 535 13.15 2.14 -6.23
C VAL A 535 12.21 1.56 -5.17
N LYS A 536 11.38 2.42 -4.57
CA LYS A 536 10.32 2.01 -3.63
C LYS A 536 9.10 2.92 -3.84
N SER A 537 7.90 2.37 -3.85
CA SER A 537 6.66 3.15 -3.98
C SER A 537 5.89 3.11 -2.66
N TYR A 538 5.60 4.29 -2.08
CA TYR A 538 5.19 4.45 -0.68
C TYR A 538 3.99 5.40 -0.53
N SER A 539 3.05 5.06 0.35
CA SER A 539 1.90 5.92 0.70
C SER A 539 2.09 6.55 2.08
N PRO A 540 2.18 7.89 2.17
CA PRO A 540 2.04 8.64 3.41
C PRO A 540 0.66 8.53 4.10
N LEU A 541 -0.38 8.06 3.40
CA LEU A 541 -1.74 7.90 3.95
C LEU A 541 -1.83 6.63 4.81
N TYR A 542 -1.28 5.53 4.30
CA TYR A 542 -1.31 4.21 4.95
C TYR A 542 -0.01 3.85 5.68
N ASP A 543 1.06 4.64 5.51
CA ASP A 543 2.40 4.38 6.06
C ASP A 543 2.97 3.02 5.62
N THR A 544 2.70 2.64 4.37
CA THR A 544 3.05 1.35 3.76
C THR A 544 3.66 1.53 2.36
N TYR A 545 4.40 0.52 1.90
CA TYR A 545 4.86 0.41 0.53
C TYR A 545 3.92 -0.47 -0.31
N LEU A 546 3.91 -0.30 -1.64
CA LEU A 546 3.43 -1.32 -2.57
C LEU A 546 4.55 -2.35 -2.79
N LEU A 547 4.28 -3.64 -2.60
CA LEU A 547 5.30 -4.71 -2.58
C LEU A 547 5.54 -5.44 -3.92
N THR A 548 4.89 -5.02 -5.00
CA THR A 548 5.00 -5.72 -6.28
C THR A 548 6.29 -5.34 -7.04
N PRO A 549 6.87 -6.22 -7.90
CA PRO A 549 8.20 -6.00 -8.47
C PRO A 549 8.34 -4.76 -9.37
N ASP A 550 7.24 -4.29 -9.94
CA ASP A 550 7.06 -3.04 -10.69
C ASP A 550 7.12 -1.77 -9.81
N GLN A 551 6.95 -1.93 -8.50
CA GLN A 551 6.98 -0.86 -7.49
C GLN A 551 8.25 -0.89 -6.64
N GLN A 552 8.99 -2.01 -6.65
CA GLN A 552 10.16 -2.29 -5.80
C GLN A 552 11.23 -3.09 -6.55
N TYR A 553 12.29 -2.40 -6.95
CA TYR A 553 13.41 -3.00 -7.68
C TYR A 553 14.69 -2.17 -7.49
N SER A 554 15.85 -2.80 -7.68
CA SER A 554 17.15 -2.13 -7.68
C SER A 554 17.83 -2.17 -9.04
N PHE A 555 18.69 -1.18 -9.31
CA PHE A 555 19.51 -1.12 -10.52
C PHE A 555 20.83 -0.38 -10.27
N GLU A 556 21.79 -0.49 -11.21
CA GLU A 556 23.16 0.02 -11.06
C GLU A 556 23.42 1.25 -11.95
N LEU A 557 23.70 2.41 -11.35
CA LEU A 557 24.07 3.62 -12.09
C LEU A 557 25.56 3.67 -12.43
N LYS A 558 25.90 2.95 -13.50
CA LYS A 558 27.26 2.89 -14.08
C LYS A 558 27.72 4.20 -14.73
#